data_AF-A0A1J7CPY9-F1
#
_entry.id   AF-A0A1J7CPY9-F1
#
_cell.length_a   1.000
_cell.length_b   1.000
_cell.length_c   1.000
_cell.angle_alpha   90.00
_cell.angle_beta   90.00
_cell.angle_gamma   90.00
#
_symmetry.space_group_name_H-M   'P 1'
#
loop_
_entity.id
_entity.type
_entity.pdbx_description
1 polymer ?
#
loop_
_entity_poly.entity_id
_entity_poly.type
_entity_poly.pdbx_seq_one_letter_code
_entity_poly.pdbx_strand_id
1 'polypeptide(L)'
;MYLGEIVEIGPRAAIFGQPAHPYTRKLIEAVPVADPARRAERRALAVDEIQSPIRPRDYVAPLRRYREVSADHFVMVNDDE
;
A
#
# COMPACT_ATOMS: atom_id res chain seq x y z
N MET A 1 5.06 3.25 -0.30
CA MET A 1 6.19 2.51 0.31
C MET A 1 5.73 1.92 1.62
N TYR A 2 6.13 0.70 1.97
CA TYR A 2 5.85 0.04 3.25
C TYR A 2 7.11 -0.66 3.75
N LEU A 3 7.51 -0.46 5.02
CA LEU A 3 8.71 -1.05 5.64
C LEU A 3 9.99 -0.90 4.80
N GLY A 4 10.16 0.28 4.18
CA GLY A 4 11.31 0.59 3.32
C GLY A 4 11.21 0.09 1.88
N GLU A 5 10.06 -0.47 1.47
CA GLU A 5 9.90 -1.13 0.18
C GLU A 5 8.85 -0.46 -0.70
N ILE A 6 9.16 -0.32 -2.00
CA ILE A 6 8.20 0.14 -2.99
C ILE A 6 7.26 -1.03 -3.30
N VAL A 7 6.07 -0.99 -2.72
CA VAL A 7 5.06 -2.05 -2.87
C VAL A 7 4.15 -1.87 -4.08
N GLU A 8 4.05 -0.64 -4.59
CA GLU A 8 3.21 -0.28 -5.73
C GLU A 8 3.73 1.01 -6.36
N ILE A 9 3.76 1.08 -7.69
CA ILE A 9 4.21 2.22 -8.48
C ILE A 9 3.39 2.32 -9.76
N GLY A 10 2.95 3.53 -10.13
CA GLY A 10 2.24 3.74 -11.39
C GLY A 10 1.61 5.13 -11.50
N PRO A 11 0.87 5.40 -12.58
CA PRO A 11 0.20 6.69 -12.79
C PRO A 11 -0.74 7.03 -11.64
N ARG A 12 -0.82 8.32 -11.28
CA ARG A 12 -1.71 8.82 -10.22
C ARG A 12 -3.14 8.28 -10.37
N ALA A 13 -3.70 8.36 -11.57
CA ALA A 13 -5.07 7.92 -11.82
C ALA A 13 -5.28 6.43 -11.50
N ALA A 14 -4.29 5.59 -11.81
CA ALA A 14 -4.34 4.16 -11.53
C ALA A 14 -4.26 3.87 -10.03
N ILE A 15 -3.31 4.49 -9.32
CA ILE A 15 -3.13 4.30 -7.88
C ILE A 15 -4.36 4.76 -7.07
N PHE A 16 -4.95 5.90 -7.43
CA PHE A 16 -6.12 6.42 -6.72
C PHE A 16 -7.44 5.73 -7.12
N GLY A 17 -7.54 5.26 -8.37
CA GLY A 17 -8.77 4.66 -8.89
C GLY A 17 -8.85 3.16 -8.67
N GLN A 18 -7.73 2.44 -8.77
CA GLN A 18 -7.65 0.98 -8.68
C GLN A 18 -6.38 0.55 -7.93
N PRO A 19 -6.21 0.94 -6.64
CA PRO A 19 -5.07 0.50 -5.84
C PRO A 19 -5.05 -1.02 -5.72
N ALA A 20 -3.93 -1.63 -6.09
CA ALA A 20 -3.81 -3.08 -6.20
C ALA A 20 -3.10 -3.71 -4.99
N HIS A 21 -2.12 -3.05 -4.39
CA HIS A 21 -1.44 -3.60 -3.22
C HIS A 21 -2.31 -3.41 -1.95
N PRO A 22 -2.44 -4.42 -1.06
CA PRO A 22 -3.26 -4.32 0.15
C PRO A 22 -2.92 -3.11 1.03
N TYR A 23 -1.63 -2.81 1.19
CA TYR A 23 -1.19 -1.63 1.95
C TYR A 23 -1.65 -0.31 1.31
N THR A 24 -1.58 -0.19 -0.03
CA THR A 24 -2.03 1.02 -0.73
C THR A 24 -3.53 1.21 -0.58
N ARG A 25 -4.33 0.13 -0.64
CA ARG A 25 -5.78 0.19 -0.36
C ARG A 25 -6.06 0.75 1.03
N LYS A 26 -5.35 0.26 2.06
CA LYS A 26 -5.46 0.78 3.43
C LYS A 26 -5.12 2.27 3.52
N LEU A 27 -4.08 2.73 2.82
CA LEU A 27 -3.74 4.16 2.78
C LEU A 27 -4.81 5.01 2.11
N ILE A 28 -5.39 4.55 1.00
CA ILE A 28 -6.47 5.27 0.31
C ILE A 28 -7.74 5.31 1.18
N GLU A 29 -8.07 4.21 1.86
CA GLU A 29 -9.20 4.16 2.81
C GLU A 29 -9.01 5.07 4.04
N ALA A 30 -7.75 5.39 4.39
CA ALA A 30 -7.44 6.29 5.49
C ALA A 30 -7.67 7.78 5.15
N VAL A 31 -7.95 8.13 3.90
CA VAL A 31 -8.21 9.51 3.49
C VAL A 31 -9.51 10.02 4.13
N PRO A 32 -9.49 11.15 4.85
CA PRO A 32 -10.68 11.65 5.53
C PRO A 32 -11.73 12.18 4.54
N VAL A 33 -13.00 11.93 4.85
CA VAL A 33 -14.12 12.60 4.17
C VAL A 33 -14.22 14.04 4.70
N ALA A 34 -14.09 15.01 3.80
CA ALA A 34 -14.10 16.42 4.16
C ALA A 34 -15.47 16.89 4.69
N ASP A 35 -16.57 16.29 4.21
CA ASP A 35 -17.93 16.62 4.63
C ASP A 35 -18.20 16.12 6.07
N PRO A 36 -18.43 17.02 7.04
CA PRO A 36 -18.74 16.64 8.42
C PRO A 36 -20.00 15.79 8.56
N ALA A 37 -21.02 16.00 7.71
CA ALA A 37 -22.29 15.28 7.77
C ALA A 37 -22.12 13.79 7.42
N ARG A 38 -21.08 13.46 6.64
CA ARG A 38 -20.78 12.10 6.15
C ARG A 38 -19.71 11.39 6.97
N ARG A 39 -19.22 12.00 8.05
CA ARG A 39 -18.14 11.43 8.89
C ARG A 39 -18.51 10.08 9.52
N ALA A 40 -19.80 9.85 9.76
CA ALA A 40 -20.34 8.61 10.34
C ALA A 40 -20.39 7.43 9.36
N GLU A 41 -20.32 7.67 8.04
CA GLU A 41 -20.31 6.63 7.00
C GLU A 41 -18.96 5.86 6.95
N ARG A 42 -18.00 6.24 7.82
CA ARG A 42 -16.66 5.66 7.85
C ARG A 42 -16.69 4.25 8.43
N ARG A 43 -16.12 3.28 7.70
CA ARG A 43 -15.73 1.98 8.26
C ARG A 43 -14.59 2.18 9.25
N ALA A 44 -14.62 1.51 10.40
CA ALA A 44 -13.48 1.49 11.30
C ALA A 44 -12.29 0.87 10.53
N LEU A 45 -11.25 1.66 10.29
CA LEU A 45 -10.00 1.14 9.74
C LEU A 45 -9.48 0.09 10.71
N ALA A 46 -9.16 -1.10 10.21
CA ALA A 46 -8.39 -2.07 10.97
C ALA A 46 -7.01 -1.46 11.21
N VAL A 47 -6.80 -0.94 12.42
CA VAL A 47 -5.48 -0.46 12.86
C VAL A 47 -4.71 -1.69 13.31
N ASP A 48 -4.06 -2.33 12.34
CA ASP A 48 -3.11 -3.39 12.64
C ASP A 48 -1.84 -2.80 13.27
N GLU A 49 -1.14 -3.60 14.05
CA GLU A 49 0.14 -3.20 14.65
C GLU A 49 1.17 -2.90 13.55
N ILE A 50 1.79 -1.71 13.63
CA ILE A 50 2.83 -1.30 12.69
C ILE A 50 4.12 -2.06 13.02
N GLN A 51 4.59 -2.84 12.06
CA GLN A 51 5.84 -3.58 12.18
C GLN A 51 7.05 -2.63 12.20
N SER A 52 8.11 -3.03 12.92
CA SER A 52 9.36 -2.26 12.93
C SER A 52 10.03 -2.27 11.55
N PRO A 53 10.45 -1.12 11.02
CA PRO A 53 11.24 -1.06 9.78
C PRO A 53 12.72 -1.38 10.00
N ILE A 54 13.18 -1.53 11.24
CA ILE A 54 14.59 -1.79 11.56
C ILE A 54 14.92 -3.24 11.21
N ARG A 55 15.94 -3.41 10.36
CA ARG A 55 16.46 -4.72 9.95
C ARG A 55 17.71 -5.09 10.77
N PRO A 56 18.00 -6.40 10.96
CA PRO A 56 19.28 -6.87 11.50
C PRO A 56 20.49 -6.37 10.71
N ARG A 57 21.67 -6.35 11.34
CA ARG A 57 22.91 -5.84 10.72
C ARG A 57 23.39 -6.68 9.53
N ASP A 58 23.02 -7.95 9.50
CA ASP A 58 23.32 -8.94 8.46
C ASP A 58 22.20 -9.06 7.41
N TYR A 59 21.19 -8.19 7.46
CA TYR A 59 20.10 -8.20 6.48
C TYR A 59 20.60 -7.88 5.07
N VAL A 60 20.32 -8.78 4.14
CA VAL A 60 20.53 -8.58 2.70
C VAL A 60 19.17 -8.38 2.05
N ALA A 61 18.95 -7.20 1.46
CA ALA A 61 17.71 -6.90 0.76
C ALA A 61 17.60 -7.80 -0.49
N PRO A 62 16.53 -8.59 -0.64
CA PRO A 62 16.33 -9.40 -1.82
C PRO A 62 15.90 -8.53 -3.01
N LEU A 63 16.08 -9.06 -4.22
CA LEU A 63 15.56 -8.44 -5.44
C LEU A 63 14.04 -8.51 -5.45
N ARG A 64 13.40 -7.34 -5.50
CA ARG A 64 11.93 -7.25 -5.56
C ARG A 64 11.43 -7.54 -6.97
N ARG A 65 10.40 -8.36 -7.05
CA ARG A 65 9.68 -8.68 -8.28
C ARG A 65 8.42 -7.84 -8.35
N TYR A 66 8.08 -7.43 -9.55
CA TYR A 66 6.91 -6.61 -9.81
C TYR A 66 6.08 -7.25 -10.91
N ARG A 67 4.77 -7.24 -10.73
CA ARG A 67 3.79 -7.61 -11.75
C ARG A 67 3.12 -6.35 -12.25
N GLU A 68 3.08 -6.17 -13.56
CA GLU A 68 2.29 -5.13 -14.19
C GLU A 68 0.80 -5.51 -14.12
N VAL A 69 -0.02 -4.62 -13.57
CA VAL A 69 -1.47 -4.83 -13.38
C VAL A 69 -2.31 -3.98 -14.34
N SER A 70 -1.75 -2.88 -14.82
CA SER A 70 -2.26 -2.05 -15.93
C SER A 70 -1.08 -1.24 -16.52
N ALA A 71 -1.30 -0.51 -17.61
CA ALA A 71 -0.24 0.21 -18.30
C ALA A 71 0.56 1.11 -17.34
N ASP A 72 1.88 0.87 -17.26
CA ASP A 72 2.83 1.55 -16.38
C ASP A 72 2.52 1.42 -14.87
N HIS A 73 1.68 0.47 -14.48
CA HIS A 73 1.26 0.25 -13.09
C HIS A 73 1.72 -1.11 -12.58
N PHE A 74 2.67 -1.09 -11.67
CA PHE A 74 3.36 -2.25 -11.14
C PHE A 74 3.10 -2.45 -9.66
N VAL A 75 2.91 -3.70 -9.26
CA VAL A 75 2.67 -4.12 -7.87
C VAL A 75 3.72 -5.13 -7.48
N MET A 76 4.30 -4.97 -6.30
CA MET A 76 5.28 -5.91 -5.78
C MET A 76 4.63 -7.28 -5.59
N VAL A 77 5.29 -8.32 -6.07
CA VAL A 77 4.92 -9.72 -5.84
C VAL A 77 5.60 -10.13 -4.54
N ASN A 78 4.81 -10.51 -3.53
CA ASN A 78 5.36 -11.14 -2.33
C ASN A 78 5.62 -12.61 -2.66
N ASP A 79 6.74 -13.16 -2.19
CA ASP A 79 7.06 -14.59 -2.38
C ASP A 79 6.11 -15.52 -1.56
N ASP A 80 5.17 -14.94 -0.80
CA ASP A 80 4.20 -15.61 0.07
C ASP A 80 2.76 -15.70 -0.53
N GLU A 81 2.58 -15.47 -1.84
CA GLU A 81 1.32 -15.73 -2.58
C GLU A 81 1.53 -16.58 -3.85
#